data_AF-A0A0R3TWI6-F1
#
_entry.id   AF-A0A0R3TWI6-F1
#
_cell.length_a   1.000
_cell.length_b   1.000
_cell.length_c   1.000
_cell.angle_alpha   90.00
_cell.angle_beta   90.00
_cell.angle_gamma   90.00
#
_symmetry.space_group_name_H-M   'P 1'
#
loop_
_entity.id
_entity.type
_entity.pdbx_description
1 polymer ?
#
loop_
_entity_poly.entity_id
_entity_poly.type
_entity_poly.pdbx_seq_one_letter_code
_entity_poly.pdbx_strand_id
1 'polypeptide(L)'
;MISFKKGYKKNRSRQCESQRLQILQWNAGGMTPDKKIQIQKILQTYDVDIFTIMEANISDDKLKYYQFPGFTLYLLPKYPRVASPHTTI
;
A
#
# COMPACT_ATOMS: atom_id res chain seq x y z
N MET A 1 12.47 -6.58 10.67
CA MET A 1 13.38 -6.59 9.50
C MET A 1 12.63 -7.23 8.34
N ILE A 2 12.26 -6.44 7.33
CA ILE A 2 11.46 -6.92 6.20
C ILE A 2 12.42 -7.52 5.17
N SER A 3 12.27 -8.81 4.86
CA SER A 3 13.06 -9.48 3.83
C SER A 3 12.42 -9.24 2.47
N PHE A 4 13.01 -8.35 1.67
CA PHE A 4 12.61 -8.17 0.27
C PHE A 4 13.29 -9.25 -0.57
N LYS A 5 12.51 -10.11 -1.24
CA LYS A 5 13.06 -11.07 -2.21
C LYS A 5 13.84 -10.30 -3.30
N LYS A 6 15.01 -10.84 -3.66
CA LYS A 6 16.12 -10.26 -4.44
C LYS A 6 15.82 -9.89 -5.91
N GLY A 7 14.58 -9.49 -6.24
CA GLY A 7 14.12 -9.29 -7.62
C GLY A 7 13.82 -7.85 -8.05
N TYR A 8 13.76 -6.90 -7.13
CA TYR A 8 13.31 -5.53 -7.46
C TYR A 8 14.46 -4.68 -8.03
N LYS A 9 14.57 -4.61 -9.36
CA LYS A 9 15.58 -3.80 -10.07
C LYS A 9 15.13 -2.34 -10.18
N LYS A 10 16.04 -1.41 -9.87
CA LYS A 10 15.82 0.05 -9.88
C LYS A 10 15.73 0.69 -11.27
N ASN A 11 16.26 0.02 -12.31
CA ASN A 11 16.40 0.60 -13.65
C ASN A 11 15.80 -0.36 -14.70
N ARG A 12 14.51 -0.21 -15.02
CA ARG A 12 13.90 -0.88 -16.19
C ARG A 12 13.65 0.15 -17.28
N SER A 13 14.14 -0.11 -18.49
CA SER A 13 13.77 0.66 -19.68
C SER A 13 12.32 0.29 -20.02
N ARG A 14 11.40 1.26 -19.89
CA ARG A 14 9.94 1.07 -20.05
C ARG A 14 9.50 0.61 -21.45
N GLN A 15 10.43 0.42 -22.38
CA GLN A 15 10.13 0.30 -23.81
C GLN A 15 10.19 -1.12 -24.38
N CYS A 16 10.71 -2.14 -23.69
CA CYS A 16 10.84 -3.46 -24.36
C CYS A 16 10.88 -4.73 -23.47
N GLU A 17 10.88 -4.64 -22.13
CA GLU A 17 10.87 -5.86 -21.31
C GLU A 17 9.45 -6.21 -20.85
N SER A 18 8.94 -7.35 -21.32
CA SER A 18 7.75 -8.11 -20.87
C SER A 18 6.97 -7.47 -19.71
N GLN A 19 5.70 -7.11 -19.97
CA GLN A 19 4.67 -6.48 -19.13
C GLN A 19 4.49 -7.07 -17.70
N ARG A 20 5.54 -7.11 -16.89
CA ARG A 20 5.50 -7.62 -15.52
C ARG A 20 5.34 -6.46 -14.56
N LEU A 21 4.08 -6.22 -14.19
CA LEU A 21 3.71 -5.30 -13.12
C LEU A 21 4.43 -5.69 -11.83
N GLN A 22 5.15 -4.74 -11.24
CA GLN A 22 5.72 -4.90 -9.90
C GLN A 22 4.67 -4.44 -8.88
N ILE A 23 4.04 -5.43 -8.26
CA ILE A 23 3.02 -5.23 -7.25
C ILE A 23 3.63 -5.57 -5.89
N LEU A 24 3.54 -4.63 -4.96
CA LEU A 24 3.89 -4.84 -3.56
C LEU A 24 2.66 -4.73 -2.68
N GLN A 25 2.56 -5.62 -1.71
CA GLN A 25 1.53 -5.59 -0.69
C GLN A 25 2.18 -5.61 0.70
N TRP A 26 1.77 -4.70 1.57
CA TRP A 26 2.25 -4.61 2.93
C TRP A 26 1.08 -4.53 3.91
N ASN A 27 1.01 -5.44 4.88
CA ASN A 27 0.18 -5.26 6.07
C ASN A 27 0.84 -4.28 7.05
N ALA A 28 0.24 -3.10 7.18
CA ALA A 28 0.72 -2.06 8.07
C ALA A 28 0.28 -2.26 9.53
N GLY A 29 -0.85 -2.92 9.81
CA GLY A 29 -1.40 -2.99 11.18
C GLY A 29 -1.60 -1.61 11.82
N GLY A 30 -2.09 -0.65 11.02
CA GLY A 30 -2.27 0.75 11.37
C GLY A 30 -1.17 1.66 10.80
N MET A 31 -1.58 2.78 10.23
CA MET A 31 -0.67 3.74 9.60
C MET A 31 -0.13 4.74 10.62
N THR A 32 1.19 4.92 10.64
CA THR A 32 1.88 5.93 11.47
C THR A 32 2.76 6.83 10.59
N PRO A 33 3.18 8.02 11.05
CA PRO A 33 4.10 8.88 10.31
C PRO A 33 5.41 8.17 9.92
N ASP A 34 5.98 7.35 10.80
CA ASP A 34 7.22 6.61 10.50
C ASP A 34 7.03 5.59 9.38
N LYS A 35 5.89 4.88 9.37
CA LYS A 35 5.56 3.96 8.28
C LYS A 35 5.42 4.70 6.96
N LYS A 36 4.89 5.92 6.95
CA LYS A 36 4.80 6.74 5.73
C LYS A 36 6.19 6.99 5.16
N ILE A 37 7.16 7.36 6.02
CA ILE A 37 8.55 7.58 5.60
C ILE A 37 9.16 6.29 5.02
N GLN A 38 8.88 5.13 5.63
CA GLN A 38 9.35 3.85 5.12
C GLN A 38 8.75 3.52 3.75
N ILE A 39 7.44 3.70 3.57
CA ILE A 39 6.77 3.49 2.27
C ILE A 39 7.37 4.42 1.22
N GLN A 40 7.56 5.70 1.54
CA GLN A 40 8.17 6.65 0.62
C GLN A 40 9.58 6.22 0.19
N LYS A 41 10.40 5.72 1.12
CA LYS A 41 11.73 5.18 0.78
C LYS A 41 11.63 3.96 -0.13
N ILE A 42 10.66 3.07 0.10
CA ILE A 42 10.42 1.88 -0.74
C ILE A 42 10.03 2.31 -2.15
N LEU A 43 9.06 3.22 -2.29
CA LEU A 43 8.59 3.73 -3.59
C LEU A 43 9.67 4.48 -4.36
N GLN A 44 10.64 5.10 -3.68
CA GLN A 44 11.80 5.75 -4.31
C GLN A 44 12.93 4.76 -4.69
N THR A 45 13.05 3.67 -3.93
CA THR A 45 14.13 2.69 -4.12
C THR A 45 13.78 1.68 -5.20
N TYR A 46 12.51 1.32 -5.30
CA TYR A 46 11.99 0.30 -6.18
C TYR A 46 11.02 0.89 -7.20
N ASP A 47 11.13 0.45 -8.45
CA ASP A 47 10.21 0.77 -9.54
C ASP A 47 8.93 -0.06 -9.38
N VAL A 48 8.04 0.38 -8.48
CA VAL A 48 6.78 -0.28 -8.13
C VAL A 48 5.65 0.34 -8.92
N ASP A 49 4.85 -0.48 -9.58
CA ASP A 49 3.69 -0.04 -10.35
C ASP A 49 2.45 0.11 -9.46
N ILE A 50 2.25 -0.85 -8.54
CA ILE A 50 1.10 -0.87 -7.62
C ILE A 50 1.59 -1.21 -6.21
N PHE A 51 1.24 -0.37 -5.23
CA PHE A 51 1.54 -0.61 -3.82
C PHE A 51 0.24 -0.67 -3.00
N THR A 52 0.00 -1.80 -2.33
CA THR A 52 -1.19 -2.02 -1.50
C THR A 52 -0.81 -1.98 -0.02
N ILE A 53 -1.49 -1.12 0.75
CA ILE A 53 -1.35 -1.04 2.21
C ILE A 53 -2.59 -1.69 2.85
N MET A 54 -2.42 -2.88 3.41
CA MET A 54 -3.45 -3.57 4.16
C MET A 54 -3.50 -3.05 5.61
N GLU A 55 -4.70 -3.02 6.19
CA GLU A 55 -4.95 -2.60 7.57
C GLU A 55 -4.38 -1.22 7.91
N ALA A 56 -4.45 -0.26 6.98
CA ALA A 56 -3.98 1.11 7.22
C ALA A 56 -4.71 1.80 8.38
N ASN A 57 -5.97 1.46 8.65
CA ASN A 57 -6.80 2.06 9.70
C ASN A 57 -6.79 3.61 9.65
N ILE A 58 -6.82 4.17 8.44
CA ILE A 58 -6.92 5.61 8.19
C ILE A 58 -8.33 5.97 7.74
N SER A 59 -8.77 7.16 8.12
CA SER A 59 -10.01 7.79 7.70
C SER A 59 -9.77 8.79 6.56
N ASP A 60 -10.83 9.14 5.82
CA ASP A 60 -10.75 10.00 4.63
C ASP A 60 -10.16 11.40 4.92
N ASP A 61 -10.43 11.97 6.09
CA ASP A 61 -9.88 13.25 6.54
C ASP A 61 -8.35 13.23 6.63
N LYS A 62 -7.77 12.09 7.02
CA LYS A 62 -6.32 11.89 7.13
C LYS A 62 -5.67 11.47 5.82
N LEU A 63 -6.45 11.15 4.78
CA LEU A 63 -5.93 10.67 3.49
C LEU A 63 -5.00 11.69 2.82
N LYS A 64 -5.33 12.98 2.92
CA LYS A 64 -4.51 14.08 2.38
C LYS A 64 -3.08 14.09 2.96
N TYR A 65 -2.92 13.67 4.22
CA TYR A 65 -1.61 13.59 4.87
C TYR A 65 -0.74 12.46 4.30
N TYR A 66 -1.32 11.39 3.75
CA TYR A 66 -0.60 10.22 3.26
C TYR A 66 -0.36 10.20 1.75
N GLN A 67 -0.41 11.35 1.07
CA GLN A 67 -0.07 11.42 -0.35
C GLN A 67 1.41 11.09 -0.59
N PHE A 68 1.66 10.35 -1.68
CA PHE A 68 2.98 9.96 -2.14
C PHE A 68 3.23 10.58 -3.52
N PRO A 69 4.32 11.34 -3.74
CA PRO A 69 4.61 11.94 -5.03
C PRO A 69 4.70 10.90 -6.15
N GLY A 70 4.03 11.15 -7.28
CA GLY A 70 4.04 10.25 -8.44
C GLY A 70 3.07 9.07 -8.36
N PHE A 71 2.29 8.93 -7.28
CA PHE A 71 1.27 7.90 -7.13
C PHE A 71 -0.11 8.52 -6.88
N THR A 72 -1.14 7.92 -7.48
CA THR A 72 -2.52 8.20 -7.12
C THR A 72 -2.92 7.30 -5.97
N LEU A 73 -3.44 7.89 -4.88
CA LEU A 73 -3.85 7.16 -3.70
C LEU A 73 -5.36 6.93 -3.70
N TYR A 74 -5.78 5.67 -3.58
CA TYR A 74 -7.17 5.28 -3.41
C TYR A 74 -7.38 4.67 -2.02
N LEU A 75 -8.41 5.11 -1.30
CA LEU A 75 -8.82 4.50 -0.04
C LEU A 75 -9.94 3.49 -0.29
N LEU A 76 -9.75 2.27 0.22
CA LEU A 76 -10.79 1.25 0.27
C LEU A 76 -11.34 1.23 1.71
N PRO A 77 -12.47 1.91 1.98
CA PRO A 77 -13.03 1.95 3.33
C PRO A 77 -13.49 0.56 3.75
N LYS A 78 -13.30 0.25 5.03
CA LYS A 78 -13.87 -0.96 5.60
C LYS A 78 -15.37 -0.74 5.77
N TYR A 79 -16.17 -1.42 4.96
CA TYR A 79 -17.61 -1.43 5.18
C TYR A 79 -17.91 -1.99 6.58
N PRO A 80 -18.75 -1.32 7.38
CA PRO A 80 -19.16 -1.86 8.66
C PRO A 80 -19.86 -3.20 8.42
N ARG A 81 -19.44 -4.21 9.19
CA ARG A 81 -20.13 -5.50 9.20
C ARG A 81 -21.51 -5.24 9.78
N VAL A 82 -22.56 -5.43 8.98
CA VAL A 82 -23.93 -5.43 9.52
C VAL A 82 -23.96 -6.58 10.51
N ALA A 83 -24.11 -6.27 11.80
CA ALA A 83 -24.36 -7.27 12.81
C ALA A 83 -25.69 -7.94 12.43
N SER A 84 -25.64 -9.22 12.06
CA SER A 84 -26.85 -10.03 11.99
C SER A 84 -27.51 -9.98 13.36
N PRO A 85 -28.82 -9.68 13.46
CA PRO A 85 -29.51 -9.62 14.74
C PRO A 85 -29.32 -10.96 15.46
N HIS A 86 -28.97 -10.87 16.74
CA HIS A 86 -28.84 -11.98 17.67
C HIS A 86 -29.92 -13.05 17.43
N THR A 87 -29.49 -14.27 17.10
CA THR A 87 -30.29 -15.46 17.44
C THR A 87 -29.76 -15.97 18.75
N THR A 88 -30.44 -15.62 19.83
CA THR A 88 -30.31 -16.30 21.12
C THR A 88 -31.01 -17.66 20.99
N ILE A 89 -30.29 -18.74 21.26
CA ILE A 89 -30.86 -20.03 21.67
C ILE A 89 -30.24 -20.41 23.02
#